data_AF-A0A1L6XCW7-F1
#
_entry.id   AF-A0A1L6XCW7-F1
#
_cell.length_a   1.000
_cell.length_b   1.000
_cell.length_c   1.000
_cell.angle_alpha   90.00
_cell.angle_beta   90.00
_cell.angle_gamma   90.00
#
_symmetry.space_group_name_H-M   'P 1'
#
loop_
_entity.id
_entity.type
_entity.pdbx_description
1 polymer ?
#
loop_
_entity_poly.entity_id
_entity_poly.type
_entity_poly.pdbx_seq_one_letter_code
_entity_poly.pdbx_strand_id
1 'polypeptide(L)'
;MTDMDQVVAWVRQRFTINIIKVIGGSAVGNMAVELAIKYGFAAVSLSGILDIDGWLQEHKNVVAQPDTTQDFTNAASATINQAGADDAFYKWFIMNYLNQNLELAEAATAYHRVNEGTGSMLLVNSLNEFVPTSGVLQLAARLAQMHVPVSTIWLAGTQHAKGYLAQVWPVVRDFLLAQ
;
A
#
# COMPACT_ATOMS: atom_id res chain seq x y z
N MET A 1 -0.46 -13.14 -3.11
CA MET A 1 -1.94 -13.20 -3.00
C MET A 1 -2.47 -14.53 -2.48
N THR A 2 -1.84 -15.68 -2.76
CA THR A 2 -2.30 -17.01 -2.30
C THR A 2 -2.69 -17.05 -0.82
N ASP A 3 -1.83 -16.54 0.07
CA ASP A 3 -2.11 -16.56 1.51
C ASP A 3 -3.31 -15.67 1.89
N MET A 4 -3.44 -14.50 1.23
CA MET A 4 -4.58 -13.60 1.46
C MET A 4 -5.90 -14.24 1.01
N ASP A 5 -5.90 -14.97 -0.12
CA ASP A 5 -7.07 -15.71 -0.60
C ASP A 5 -7.49 -16.81 0.40
N GLN A 6 -6.50 -17.52 0.95
CA GLN A 6 -6.75 -18.53 1.98
C GLN A 6 -7.32 -17.92 3.26
N VAL A 7 -6.81 -16.77 3.69
CA VAL A 7 -7.36 -16.02 4.84
C VAL A 7 -8.80 -15.62 4.57
N VAL A 8 -9.11 -15.04 3.40
CA VAL A 8 -10.48 -14.65 3.05
C VAL A 8 -11.42 -15.85 3.03
N ALA A 9 -10.99 -16.98 2.46
CA ALA A 9 -11.77 -18.21 2.45
C ALA A 9 -12.02 -18.74 3.88
N TRP A 10 -10.97 -18.78 4.71
CA TRP A 10 -11.07 -19.22 6.10
C TRP A 10 -12.01 -18.32 6.92
N VAL A 11 -11.91 -17.00 6.77
CA VAL A 11 -12.77 -16.01 7.43
C VAL A 11 -14.24 -16.25 7.06
N ARG A 12 -14.56 -16.42 5.77
CA ARG A 12 -15.92 -16.69 5.29
C ARG A 12 -16.48 -18.03 5.75
N GLN A 13 -15.63 -19.04 5.94
CA GLN A 13 -16.05 -20.35 6.45
C GLN A 13 -16.29 -20.32 7.97
N ARG A 14 -15.50 -19.55 8.71
CA ARG A 14 -15.48 -19.60 10.18
C ARG A 14 -16.52 -18.69 10.82
N PHE A 15 -16.88 -17.61 10.15
CA PHE A 15 -17.71 -16.55 10.69
C PHE A 15 -18.87 -16.23 9.74
N THR A 16 -20.07 -16.00 10.30
CA THR A 16 -21.23 -15.52 9.54
C THR A 16 -21.12 -14.01 9.37
N ILE A 17 -20.20 -13.56 8.51
CA ILE A 17 -19.92 -12.16 8.22
C ILE A 17 -20.23 -11.85 6.78
N ASN A 18 -21.00 -10.78 6.59
CA ASN A 18 -21.41 -10.31 5.28
C ASN A 18 -20.46 -9.23 4.72
N ILE A 19 -19.61 -8.65 5.57
CA ILE A 19 -18.74 -7.53 5.21
C ILE A 19 -17.34 -7.78 5.76
N ILE A 20 -16.33 -7.75 4.88
CA ILE A 20 -14.91 -7.77 5.23
C ILE A 20 -14.33 -6.42 4.82
N LYS A 21 -13.58 -5.81 5.73
CA LYS A 21 -12.85 -4.56 5.50
C LYS A 21 -11.38 -4.82 5.81
N VAL A 22 -10.48 -4.24 5.02
CA VAL A 22 -9.05 -4.54 5.09
C VAL A 22 -8.27 -3.28 5.38
N ILE A 23 -7.25 -3.39 6.22
CA ILE A 23 -6.33 -2.30 6.55
C ILE A 23 -4.91 -2.84 6.54
N GLY A 24 -3.99 -2.11 5.93
CA GLY A 24 -2.60 -2.52 5.83
C GLY A 24 -1.66 -1.33 5.81
N GLY A 25 -0.45 -1.54 6.35
CA GLY A 25 0.65 -0.58 6.28
C GLY A 25 1.78 -1.10 5.39
N SER A 26 2.48 -0.21 4.68
CA SER A 26 3.68 -0.57 3.89
C SER A 26 3.38 -1.66 2.84
N ALA A 27 4.14 -2.75 2.80
CA ALA A 27 3.88 -3.92 1.96
C ALA A 27 2.45 -4.47 2.10
N VAL A 28 1.91 -4.50 3.31
CA VAL A 28 0.53 -4.96 3.57
C VAL A 28 -0.50 -3.91 3.15
N GLY A 29 -0.11 -2.63 3.02
CA GLY A 29 -0.92 -1.58 2.40
C GLY A 29 -1.21 -1.88 0.92
N ASN A 30 -0.21 -2.37 0.18
CA ASN A 30 -0.43 -2.89 -1.17
C ASN A 30 -1.39 -4.10 -1.16
N MET A 31 -1.21 -5.05 -0.23
CA MET A 31 -2.11 -6.21 -0.12
C MET A 31 -3.56 -5.82 0.19
N ALA A 32 -3.78 -4.77 1.00
CA ALA A 32 -5.11 -4.23 1.26
C ALA A 32 -5.76 -3.70 -0.03
N VAL A 33 -4.98 -3.01 -0.88
CA VAL A 33 -5.44 -2.56 -2.21
C VAL A 33 -5.77 -3.76 -3.12
N GLU A 34 -4.90 -4.78 -3.17
CA GLU A 34 -5.16 -5.98 -3.97
C GLU A 34 -6.44 -6.71 -3.53
N LEU A 35 -6.71 -6.78 -2.22
CA LEU A 35 -7.94 -7.35 -1.69
C LEU A 35 -9.19 -6.54 -2.07
N ALA A 36 -9.09 -5.21 -2.08
CA ALA A 36 -10.17 -4.35 -2.58
C ALA A 36 -10.42 -4.55 -4.07
N ILE A 37 -9.37 -4.66 -4.89
CA ILE A 37 -9.50 -4.92 -6.33
C ILE A 37 -10.13 -6.29 -6.59
N LYS A 38 -9.68 -7.32 -5.87
CA LYS A 38 -10.09 -8.70 -6.12
C LYS A 38 -11.46 -9.05 -5.56
N TYR A 39 -11.80 -8.53 -4.38
CA TYR A 39 -12.99 -8.95 -3.64
C TYR A 39 -14.03 -7.84 -3.42
N GLY A 40 -13.75 -6.62 -3.87
CA GLY A 40 -14.65 -5.48 -3.66
C GLY A 40 -14.69 -5.00 -2.21
N PHE A 41 -13.72 -5.38 -1.38
CA PHE A 41 -13.68 -4.96 0.03
C PHE A 41 -13.34 -3.47 0.15
N ALA A 42 -13.92 -2.81 1.14
CA ALA A 42 -13.40 -1.52 1.56
C ALA A 42 -11.99 -1.67 2.13
N ALA A 43 -11.05 -0.84 1.67
CA ALA A 43 -9.64 -0.93 2.05
C ALA A 43 -9.07 0.39 2.58
N VAL A 44 -8.17 0.25 3.56
CA VAL A 44 -7.31 1.32 4.04
C VAL A 44 -5.86 0.95 3.77
N SER A 45 -5.17 1.78 3.00
CA SER A 45 -3.73 1.65 2.74
C SER A 45 -2.99 2.78 3.44
N LEU A 46 -2.09 2.42 4.36
CA LEU A 46 -1.21 3.34 5.09
C LEU A 46 0.20 3.20 4.52
N SER A 47 0.66 4.19 3.75
CA SER A 47 1.96 4.19 3.08
C SER A 47 2.19 2.96 2.20
N GLY A 48 1.15 2.57 1.45
CA GLY A 48 1.20 1.39 0.59
C GLY A 48 2.24 1.52 -0.52
N ILE A 49 2.90 0.42 -0.84
CA ILE A 49 3.83 0.32 -1.97
C ILE A 49 3.02 0.22 -3.26
N LEU A 50 2.79 1.35 -3.93
CA LEU A 50 1.82 1.44 -5.03
C LEU A 50 2.42 1.84 -6.38
N ASP A 51 3.70 2.24 -6.43
CA ASP A 51 4.39 2.57 -7.68
C ASP A 51 5.58 1.62 -7.90
N ILE A 52 5.37 0.55 -8.67
CA ILE A 52 6.41 -0.48 -8.85
C ILE A 52 7.01 -0.37 -10.25
N ASP A 53 6.24 -0.71 -11.27
CA ASP A 53 6.70 -0.71 -12.66
C ASP A 53 7.01 0.70 -13.19
N GLY A 54 6.13 1.68 -12.97
CA GLY A 54 6.36 3.08 -13.36
C GLY A 54 7.64 3.63 -12.75
N TRP A 55 7.77 3.50 -11.43
CA TRP A 55 8.99 3.90 -10.73
C TRP A 55 10.25 3.19 -11.26
N LEU A 56 10.22 1.87 -11.48
CA LEU A 56 11.34 1.11 -12.04
C LEU A 56 11.75 1.59 -13.44
N GLN A 57 10.78 1.98 -14.28
CA GLN A 57 11.03 2.49 -15.63
C GLN A 57 11.71 3.87 -15.61
N GLU A 58 11.36 4.71 -14.64
CA GLU A 58 11.95 6.05 -14.47
C GLU A 58 13.32 6.00 -13.77
N HIS A 59 13.56 5.00 -12.93
CA HIS A 59 14.74 4.92 -12.04
C HIS A 59 15.71 3.77 -12.43
N LYS A 60 15.91 3.56 -13.74
CA LYS A 60 16.78 2.48 -14.27
C LYS A 60 18.20 2.55 -13.71
N ASN A 61 18.73 3.76 -13.55
CA ASN A 61 20.12 4.00 -13.13
C ASN A 61 20.34 3.99 -11.61
N VAL A 62 19.26 3.95 -10.81
CA VAL A 62 19.38 3.85 -9.35
C VAL A 62 19.98 2.49 -8.99
N VAL A 63 20.93 2.47 -8.07
CA VAL A 63 21.52 1.23 -7.55
C VAL A 63 20.78 0.83 -6.28
N ALA A 64 20.20 -0.37 -6.27
CA ALA A 64 19.49 -0.89 -5.11
C ALA A 64 20.43 -1.12 -3.92
N GLN A 65 20.08 -0.61 -2.74
CA GLN A 65 20.83 -0.83 -1.49
C GLN A 65 19.86 -1.05 -0.32
N PRO A 66 20.11 -2.02 0.57
CA PRO A 66 19.34 -2.11 1.81
C PRO A 66 19.62 -0.86 2.66
N ASP A 67 18.64 -0.44 3.46
CA ASP A 67 18.87 0.60 4.46
C ASP A 67 19.75 0.00 5.57
N THR A 68 20.99 0.49 5.65
CA THR A 68 22.00 0.05 6.62
C THR A 68 21.98 0.90 7.89
N THR A 69 21.12 1.91 7.97
CA THR A 69 21.03 2.85 9.08
C THR A 69 19.96 2.46 10.09
N GLN A 70 18.93 1.72 9.65
CA GLN A 70 17.83 1.27 10.50
C GLN A 70 17.83 -0.24 10.69
N ASP A 71 17.53 -0.67 11.93
CA ASP A 71 17.39 -2.08 12.26
C ASP A 71 15.94 -2.54 12.03
N PHE A 72 15.64 -2.99 10.81
CA PHE A 72 14.32 -3.54 10.46
C PHE A 72 13.97 -4.85 11.19
N THR A 73 14.97 -5.48 11.81
CA THR A 73 14.85 -6.75 12.53
C THR A 73 14.43 -6.56 13.98
N ASN A 74 14.98 -5.55 14.67
CA ASN A 74 14.75 -5.34 16.11
C ASN A 74 14.08 -4.01 16.47
N ALA A 75 14.04 -3.02 15.57
CA ALA A 75 13.36 -1.76 15.87
C ALA A 75 11.84 -1.93 15.87
N ALA A 76 11.15 -1.19 16.74
CA ALA A 76 9.70 -1.13 16.69
C ALA A 76 9.28 -0.55 15.33
N SER A 77 8.35 -1.19 14.63
CA SER A 77 7.90 -0.70 13.31
C SER A 77 7.32 0.72 13.32
N ALA A 78 6.97 1.25 14.50
CA ALA A 78 6.53 2.63 14.69
C ALA A 78 7.67 3.66 14.76
N THR A 79 8.90 3.20 15.04
CA THR A 79 10.11 4.05 15.09
C THR A 79 10.90 4.04 13.79
N ILE A 80 10.47 3.24 12.80
CA ILE A 80 10.98 3.31 11.43
C ILE A 80 10.52 4.65 10.86
N ASN A 81 11.45 5.60 10.85
CA ASN A 81 11.24 6.94 10.32
C ASN A 81 12.22 7.15 9.17
N GLN A 82 11.84 6.66 7.99
CA GLN A 82 12.63 6.88 6.78
C GLN A 82 12.29 8.27 6.26
N ALA A 83 13.08 9.24 6.70
CA ALA A 83 12.93 10.63 6.33
C ALA A 83 13.51 10.91 4.96
N GLY A 84 12.69 11.47 4.09
CA GLY A 84 13.08 11.83 2.74
C GLY A 84 12.99 10.66 1.76
N ALA A 85 13.16 11.01 0.48
CA ALA A 85 13.28 10.02 -0.58
C ALA A 85 14.54 9.16 -0.36
N ASP A 86 14.38 7.85 -0.44
CA ASP A 86 15.47 6.88 -0.47
C ASP A 86 15.25 5.93 -1.64
N ASP A 87 15.62 6.40 -2.82
CA ASP A 87 15.43 5.66 -4.08
C ASP A 87 16.21 4.33 -4.08
N ALA A 88 17.39 4.30 -3.44
CA ALA A 88 18.21 3.10 -3.37
C ALA A 88 17.54 2.03 -2.51
N PHE A 89 17.00 2.43 -1.36
CA PHE A 89 16.20 1.54 -0.51
C PHE A 89 14.89 1.14 -1.17
N TYR A 90 14.17 2.08 -1.79
CA TYR A 90 12.91 1.77 -2.46
C TYR A 90 13.12 0.75 -3.58
N LYS A 91 14.17 0.93 -4.41
CA LYS A 91 14.54 -0.04 -5.44
C LYS A 91 14.89 -1.41 -4.85
N TRP A 92 15.69 -1.43 -3.78
CA TRP A 92 16.03 -2.68 -3.10
C TRP A 92 14.78 -3.37 -2.56
N PHE A 93 13.87 -2.62 -1.94
CA PHE A 93 12.62 -3.13 -1.41
C PHE A 93 11.75 -3.76 -2.50
N ILE A 94 11.46 -3.04 -3.59
CA ILE A 94 10.60 -3.56 -4.66
C ILE A 94 11.24 -4.74 -5.39
N MET A 95 12.58 -4.74 -5.57
CA MET A 95 13.28 -5.88 -6.15
C MET A 95 13.13 -7.14 -5.28
N ASN A 96 13.21 -7.01 -3.95
CA ASN A 96 12.98 -8.14 -3.05
C ASN A 96 11.51 -8.57 -3.01
N TYR A 97 10.58 -7.62 -3.05
CA TYR A 97 9.15 -7.89 -3.14
C TYR A 97 8.79 -8.70 -4.40
N LEU A 98 9.48 -8.42 -5.51
CA LEU A 98 9.34 -9.14 -6.78
C LEU A 98 10.19 -10.42 -6.86
N ASN A 99 10.83 -10.83 -5.78
CA ASN A 99 11.79 -11.95 -5.77
C ASN A 99 12.84 -11.84 -6.89
N GLN A 100 13.34 -10.62 -7.11
CA GLN A 100 14.31 -10.25 -8.15
C GLN A 100 13.82 -10.47 -9.60
N ASN A 101 12.55 -10.81 -9.82
CA ASN A 101 11.98 -10.98 -11.15
C ASN A 101 11.23 -9.71 -11.58
N LEU A 102 11.92 -8.83 -12.33
CA LEU A 102 11.35 -7.57 -12.80
C LEU A 102 10.23 -7.73 -13.84
N GLU A 103 10.09 -8.90 -14.47
CA GLU A 103 8.97 -9.18 -15.37
C GLU A 103 7.63 -9.19 -14.63
N LEU A 104 7.66 -9.33 -13.31
CA LEU A 104 6.47 -9.29 -12.45
C LEU A 104 6.04 -7.86 -12.08
N ALA A 105 6.82 -6.82 -12.45
CA ALA A 105 6.58 -5.46 -11.98
C ALA A 105 5.19 -4.94 -12.37
N GLU A 106 4.79 -5.06 -13.64
CA GLU A 106 3.47 -4.62 -14.11
C GLU A 106 2.34 -5.39 -13.41
N ALA A 107 2.52 -6.72 -13.29
CA ALA A 107 1.57 -7.58 -12.57
C ALA A 107 1.53 -7.32 -11.05
N ALA A 108 2.54 -6.67 -10.47
CA ALA A 108 2.57 -6.29 -9.07
C ALA A 108 2.00 -4.88 -8.83
N THR A 109 2.00 -4.02 -9.84
CA THR A 109 1.42 -2.69 -9.75
C THR A 109 -0.12 -2.73 -9.77
N ALA A 110 -0.74 -2.31 -8.67
CA ALA A 110 -2.18 -2.48 -8.43
C ALA A 110 -3.07 -1.71 -9.43
N TYR A 111 -2.68 -0.49 -9.80
CA TYR A 111 -3.54 0.39 -10.59
C TYR A 111 -3.85 -0.15 -12.00
N HIS A 112 -3.07 -1.09 -12.54
CA HIS A 112 -3.38 -1.76 -13.81
C HIS A 112 -4.61 -2.68 -13.75
N ARG A 113 -5.01 -3.13 -12.55
CA ARG A 113 -6.08 -4.13 -12.36
C ARG A 113 -7.40 -3.55 -11.82
N VAL A 114 -7.42 -2.25 -11.54
CA VAL A 114 -8.63 -1.56 -11.07
C VAL A 114 -9.73 -1.65 -12.12
N ASN A 115 -10.93 -2.00 -11.65
CA ASN A 115 -12.13 -2.21 -12.45
C ASN A 115 -13.39 -1.78 -11.66
N GLU A 116 -14.57 -1.87 -12.27
CA GLU A 116 -15.84 -1.42 -11.66
C GLU A 116 -16.24 -2.18 -10.38
N GLY A 117 -15.73 -3.42 -10.20
CA GLY A 117 -15.95 -4.22 -9.00
C GLY A 117 -14.95 -3.94 -7.87
N THR A 118 -14.01 -3.00 -8.06
CA THR A 118 -13.02 -2.62 -7.05
C THR A 118 -13.71 -1.91 -5.88
N GLY A 119 -13.34 -2.29 -4.66
CA GLY A 119 -13.89 -1.70 -3.45
C GLY A 119 -13.40 -0.28 -3.18
N SER A 120 -14.13 0.45 -2.33
CA SER A 120 -13.77 1.81 -1.92
C SER A 120 -12.45 1.83 -1.13
N MET A 121 -11.69 2.91 -1.26
CA MET A 121 -10.37 2.99 -0.64
C MET A 121 -10.13 4.30 0.11
N LEU A 122 -9.43 4.20 1.25
CA LEU A 122 -8.74 5.30 1.92
C LEU A 122 -7.23 5.08 1.77
N LEU A 123 -6.56 6.01 1.09
CA LEU A 123 -5.12 5.99 0.86
C LEU A 123 -4.47 7.10 1.69
N VAL A 124 -3.55 6.74 2.57
CA VAL A 124 -2.89 7.69 3.48
C VAL A 124 -1.40 7.57 3.34
N ASN A 125 -0.71 8.67 3.02
CA ASN A 125 0.75 8.70 2.90
C ASN A 125 1.31 9.99 3.48
N SER A 126 2.54 9.91 3.99
CA SER A 126 3.34 11.10 4.28
C SER A 126 3.93 11.65 2.98
N LEU A 127 4.08 12.97 2.90
CA LEU A 127 4.63 13.65 1.72
C LEU A 127 6.15 13.52 1.59
N ASN A 128 6.85 13.25 2.70
CA ASN A 128 8.32 13.18 2.74
C ASN A 128 8.81 11.85 3.35
N GLU A 129 8.22 10.73 2.92
CA GLU A 129 8.71 9.37 3.22
C GLU A 129 9.40 8.73 2.00
N PHE A 130 10.04 7.58 2.19
CA PHE A 130 10.72 6.85 1.12
C PHE A 130 9.77 6.27 0.05
N VAL A 131 8.50 6.04 0.39
CA VAL A 131 7.49 5.55 -0.55
C VAL A 131 7.01 6.70 -1.42
N PRO A 132 7.14 6.60 -2.76
CA PRO A 132 6.74 7.67 -3.63
C PRO A 132 5.21 7.84 -3.65
N THR A 133 4.76 9.10 -3.64
CA THR A 133 3.34 9.46 -3.67
C THR A 133 2.70 9.27 -5.04
N SER A 134 3.51 9.12 -6.10
CA SER A 134 3.08 8.88 -7.48
C SER A 134 2.16 7.67 -7.60
N GLY A 135 2.43 6.57 -6.90
CA GLY A 135 1.60 5.37 -6.94
C GLY A 135 0.18 5.60 -6.38
N VAL A 136 0.07 6.41 -5.32
CA VAL A 136 -1.23 6.81 -4.77
C VAL A 136 -1.99 7.69 -5.75
N LEU A 137 -1.30 8.64 -6.40
CA LEU A 137 -1.92 9.52 -7.40
C LEU A 137 -2.43 8.74 -8.62
N GLN A 138 -1.63 7.81 -9.14
CA GLN A 138 -2.01 6.95 -10.26
C GLN A 138 -3.17 6.03 -9.89
N LEU A 139 -3.13 5.41 -8.71
CA LEU A 139 -4.22 4.58 -8.22
C LEU A 139 -5.51 5.38 -8.02
N ALA A 140 -5.45 6.54 -7.38
CA ALA A 140 -6.61 7.40 -7.17
C ALA A 140 -7.21 7.88 -8.50
N ALA A 141 -6.38 8.28 -9.46
CA ALA A 141 -6.83 8.66 -10.80
C ALA A 141 -7.55 7.50 -11.49
N ARG A 142 -7.00 6.28 -11.40
CA ARG A 142 -7.62 5.10 -12.00
C ARG A 142 -8.94 4.72 -11.33
N LEU A 143 -9.01 4.77 -10.00
CA LEU A 143 -10.25 4.53 -9.24
C LEU A 143 -11.35 5.52 -9.67
N ALA A 144 -11.00 6.81 -9.79
CA ALA A 144 -11.92 7.84 -10.25
C ALA A 144 -12.43 7.58 -11.68
N GLN A 145 -11.56 7.15 -12.61
CA GLN A 145 -11.96 6.77 -13.97
C GLN A 145 -12.96 5.60 -14.00
N MET A 146 -12.86 4.68 -13.05
CA MET A 146 -13.77 3.54 -12.89
C MET A 146 -14.98 3.87 -12.01
N HIS A 147 -15.17 5.13 -11.61
CA HIS A 147 -16.24 5.58 -10.70
C HIS A 147 -16.21 4.88 -9.33
N VAL A 148 -15.04 4.43 -8.88
CA VAL A 148 -14.84 3.80 -7.58
C VAL A 148 -14.49 4.89 -6.54
N PRO A 149 -15.23 4.99 -5.42
CA PRO A 149 -14.93 5.98 -4.39
C PRO A 149 -13.54 5.82 -3.78
N VAL A 150 -12.77 6.91 -3.77
CA VAL A 150 -11.44 6.96 -3.16
C VAL A 150 -11.26 8.26 -2.38
N SER A 151 -10.68 8.15 -1.20
CA SER A 151 -10.23 9.27 -0.38
C SER A 151 -8.72 9.20 -0.22
N THR A 152 -8.02 10.31 -0.42
CA THR A 152 -6.57 10.43 -0.20
C THR A 152 -6.28 11.39 0.94
N ILE A 153 -5.40 11.01 1.87
CA ILE A 153 -4.89 11.89 2.94
C ILE A 153 -3.38 12.02 2.79
N TRP A 154 -2.93 13.26 2.75
CA TRP A 154 -1.51 13.60 2.68
C TRP A 154 -1.07 14.20 4.00
N LEU A 155 -0.11 13.57 4.65
CA LEU A 155 0.48 14.05 5.89
C LEU A 155 1.77 14.81 5.60
N ALA A 156 1.94 15.97 6.23
CA ALA A 156 3.26 16.60 6.26
C ALA A 156 4.23 15.73 7.08
N GLY A 157 5.51 15.76 6.71
CA GLY A 157 6.57 15.04 7.43
C GLY A 157 6.91 13.68 6.83
N THR A 158 7.54 12.84 7.64
CA THR A 158 8.35 11.69 7.19
C THR A 158 7.89 10.34 7.71
N GLN A 159 6.87 10.33 8.57
CA GLN A 159 6.47 9.12 9.28
C GLN A 159 5.91 8.08 8.30
N HIS A 160 6.23 6.80 8.53
CA HIS A 160 5.78 5.72 7.67
C HIS A 160 4.76 4.82 8.36
N ALA A 161 3.61 4.60 7.73
CA ALA A 161 2.54 3.71 8.17
C ALA A 161 2.23 3.81 9.69
N LYS A 162 2.75 2.85 10.49
CA LYS A 162 2.52 2.80 11.95
C LYS A 162 3.02 4.06 12.66
N GLY A 163 4.02 4.75 12.11
CA GLY A 163 4.57 6.00 12.65
C GLY A 163 3.56 7.15 12.74
N TYR A 164 2.52 7.18 11.89
CA TYR A 164 1.44 8.17 11.97
C TYR A 164 0.06 7.56 12.31
N LEU A 165 -0.02 6.27 12.64
CA LEU A 165 -1.30 5.60 12.84
C LEU A 165 -2.17 6.31 13.88
N ALA A 166 -1.59 6.77 15.00
CA ALA A 166 -2.32 7.48 16.04
C ALA A 166 -2.96 8.79 15.53
N GLN A 167 -2.28 9.50 14.62
CA GLN A 167 -2.77 10.75 14.03
C GLN A 167 -3.98 10.51 13.11
N VAL A 168 -3.97 9.41 12.35
CA VAL A 168 -5.00 9.14 11.33
C VAL A 168 -6.07 8.16 11.77
N TRP A 169 -5.90 7.51 12.93
CA TRP A 169 -6.84 6.51 13.44
C TRP A 169 -8.30 6.98 13.49
N PRO A 170 -8.63 8.23 13.91
CA PRO A 170 -10.00 8.70 13.87
C PRO A 170 -10.62 8.61 12.47
N VAL A 171 -9.91 9.08 11.45
CA VAL A 171 -10.40 9.08 10.06
C VAL A 171 -10.45 7.67 9.47
N VAL A 172 -9.47 6.82 9.80
CA VAL A 172 -9.46 5.41 9.42
C VAL A 172 -10.68 4.69 9.97
N ARG A 173 -10.98 4.88 11.26
CA ARG A 173 -12.16 4.28 11.91
C ARG A 173 -13.44 4.78 11.27
N ASP A 174 -13.57 6.08 11.05
CA ASP A 174 -14.79 6.67 10.50
C ASP A 174 -15.02 6.21 9.05
N PHE A 175 -13.97 6.14 8.22
CA PHE A 175 -14.04 5.53 6.89
C PHE A 175 -14.53 4.09 6.98
N LEU A 176 -13.91 3.26 7.84
CA LEU A 176 -14.29 1.86 7.99
C LEU A 176 -15.72 1.70 8.51
N LEU A 177 -16.26 2.60 9.31
CA LEU A 177 -17.65 2.52 9.81
C LEU A 177 -18.69 2.93 8.77
N ALA A 178 -18.33 3.78 7.81
CA ALA A 178 -19.25 4.30 6.79
C ALA A 178 -19.53 3.34 5.61
N GLN A 179 -18.81 2.22 5.52
CA GLN A 179 -18.93 1.22 4.45
C GLN A 179 -19.88 0.09 4.77
#